data_AF-A0A1R1YS58-F1
#
_entry.id   AF-A0A1R1YS58-F1
#
_cell.length_a   1.000
_cell.length_b   1.000
_cell.length_c   1.000
_cell.angle_alpha   90.00
_cell.angle_beta   90.00
_cell.angle_gamma   90.00
#
_symmetry.space_group_name_H-M   'P 1'
#
loop_
_entity.id
_entity.type
_entity.pdbx_description
1 polymer ?
#
loop_
_entity_poly.entity_id
_entity_poly.type
_entity_poly.pdbx_seq_one_letter_code
_entity_poly.pdbx_strand_id
1 'polypeptide(L)'
;MDEDTMRFLTELNDKVNQLLVTTNAVQQPRGMVVEEEEDEHVSNRVPIRDLTIYPRLLEALPSIGEDFYRSHLTEIDRRESIHSCTRTSGMEYSPPPINDTAPASSKKVDSTLLFRTQKTAGNA
;
A
#
# COMPACT_ATOMS: atom_id res chain seq x y z
N MET A 1 2.31 41.58 -18.47
CA MET A 1 3.04 40.39 -18.01
C MET A 1 4.45 40.85 -17.77
N ASP A 2 4.89 40.77 -16.53
CA ASP A 2 6.19 41.20 -16.04
C ASP A 2 7.31 40.29 -16.57
N GLU A 3 8.47 40.88 -16.81
CA GLU A 3 9.66 40.20 -17.35
C GLU A 3 10.19 39.12 -16.38
N ASP A 4 9.99 39.33 -15.08
CA ASP A 4 10.32 38.36 -14.04
C ASP A 4 9.45 37.10 -14.13
N THR A 5 8.14 37.26 -14.31
CA THR A 5 7.23 36.12 -14.52
C THR A 5 7.56 35.37 -15.82
N MET A 6 7.90 36.07 -16.90
CA MET A 6 8.32 35.43 -18.15
C MET A 6 9.59 34.59 -17.97
N ARG A 7 10.59 35.14 -17.27
CA ARG A 7 11.83 34.44 -16.94
C ARG A 7 11.58 33.20 -16.07
N PHE A 8 10.74 33.34 -15.05
CA PHE A 8 10.38 32.22 -14.17
C PHE A 8 9.69 31.09 -14.93
N LEU A 9 8.76 31.42 -15.83
CA LEU A 9 8.08 30.44 -16.67
C LEU A 9 9.05 29.71 -17.59
N THR A 10 10.01 30.42 -18.20
CA THR A 10 11.04 29.78 -19.04
C THR A 10 11.94 28.86 -18.22
N GLU A 11 12.35 29.27 -17.03
CA GLU A 11 13.20 28.45 -16.15
C GLU A 11 12.47 27.18 -15.68
N LEU A 12 11.19 27.29 -15.33
CA LEU A 12 10.38 26.15 -14.96
C LEU A 12 10.22 25.16 -16.12
N ASN A 13 9.94 25.68 -17.32
CA ASN A 13 9.82 24.87 -18.52
C ASN A 13 11.11 24.10 -18.83
N ASP A 14 12.27 24.75 -18.70
CA ASP A 14 13.58 24.11 -18.89
C ASP A 14 13.84 23.01 -17.86
N LYS A 15 13.47 23.23 -16.59
CA LYS A 15 13.60 22.21 -15.53
C LYS A 15 12.69 21.00 -15.79
N VAL A 16 11.45 21.23 -16.25
CA VAL A 16 10.52 20.14 -16.60
C VAL A 16 11.06 19.33 -17.78
N ASN A 17 11.59 19.99 -18.81
CA ASN A 17 12.20 19.30 -19.96
C ASN A 17 13.43 18.47 -19.55
N GLN A 18 14.30 19.00 -18.68
CA GLN A 18 15.43 18.24 -18.14
C GLN A 18 14.99 17.01 -17.34
N LEU A 19 13.92 17.15 -16.54
CA LEU A 19 13.38 16.03 -15.78
C LEU A 19 12.81 14.96 -16.72
N LEU A 20 12.08 15.34 -17.76
CA LEU A 20 11.55 14.42 -18.76
C LEU A 20 12.67 13.65 -19.48
N VAL A 21 13.77 14.31 -19.83
CA VAL A 21 14.95 13.66 -20.45
C VAL A 21 15.61 12.69 -19.48
N THR A 22 15.79 13.07 -18.21
CA THR A 22 16.40 12.19 -17.21
C THR A 22 15.52 10.99 -16.88
N THR A 23 14.22 11.16 -16.73
CA THR A 23 13.30 10.02 -16.52
C THR A 23 13.28 9.07 -17.71
N ASN A 24 13.25 9.61 -18.93
CA ASN A 24 13.30 8.78 -20.16
C ASN A 24 14.65 8.07 -20.32
N ALA A 25 15.75 8.71 -19.90
CA ALA A 25 17.08 8.08 -19.92
C ALA A 25 17.27 7.02 -18.82
N VAL A 26 16.47 7.05 -17.74
CA VAL A 26 16.39 6.01 -16.70
C VAL A 26 15.42 4.88 -17.12
N GLN A 27 14.44 5.16 -17.99
CA GLN A 27 13.52 4.17 -18.55
C GLN A 27 14.06 3.43 -19.79
N GLN A 28 15.09 3.94 -20.45
CA GLN A 28 15.93 3.05 -21.28
C GLN A 28 16.71 2.14 -20.35
N PRO A 29 16.84 0.82 -20.64
CA PRO A 29 17.76 -0.04 -19.93
C PRO A 29 19.16 0.49 -20.20
N ARG A 30 19.64 1.37 -19.31
CA ARG A 30 21.04 1.70 -19.23
C ARG A 30 21.70 0.39 -18.84
N GLY A 31 22.38 -0.23 -19.81
CA GLY A 31 23.49 -1.13 -19.55
C GLY A 31 24.54 -0.33 -18.79
N MET A 32 24.30 -0.13 -17.49
CA MET A 32 25.35 0.18 -16.55
C MET A 32 26.08 -1.15 -16.44
N VAL A 33 27.29 -1.21 -17.01
CA VAL A 33 28.27 -2.21 -16.62
C VAL A 33 28.67 -1.83 -15.20
N VAL A 34 27.78 -2.14 -14.25
CA VAL A 34 28.18 -2.40 -12.88
C VAL A 34 28.75 -3.81 -12.98
N GLU A 35 30.02 -3.99 -12.63
CA GLU A 35 30.51 -5.31 -12.27
C GLU A 35 29.74 -5.72 -11.00
N GLU A 36 28.51 -6.19 -11.20
CA GLU A 36 27.76 -6.88 -10.18
C GLU A 36 28.43 -8.25 -10.08
N GLU A 37 29.08 -8.53 -8.96
CA GLU A 37 29.15 -9.92 -8.53
C GLU A 37 27.69 -10.38 -8.47
N GLU A 38 27.25 -11.10 -9.51
CA GLU A 38 25.94 -11.73 -9.54
C GLU A 38 25.90 -12.68 -8.34
N ASP A 39 25.32 -12.21 -7.23
CA ASP A 39 24.97 -13.07 -6.11
C ASP A 39 24.02 -14.14 -6.66
N GLU A 40 24.46 -15.39 -6.61
CA GLU A 40 23.73 -16.57 -7.11
C GLU A 40 22.28 -16.63 -6.57
N HIS A 41 22.02 -16.01 -5.42
CA HIS A 41 20.71 -16.00 -4.76
C HIS A 41 19.86 -14.77 -5.10
N VAL A 42 20.40 -13.78 -5.83
CA VAL A 42 19.70 -12.55 -6.21
C VAL A 42 19.25 -12.65 -7.66
N SER A 43 18.00 -13.06 -7.86
CA SER A 43 17.34 -12.96 -9.16
C SER A 43 16.68 -11.60 -9.32
N ASN A 44 16.93 -10.94 -10.45
CA ASN A 44 16.15 -9.78 -10.88
C ASN A 44 14.66 -10.15 -10.91
N ARG A 45 13.82 -9.35 -10.24
CA ARG A 45 12.37 -9.54 -10.28
C ARG A 45 11.88 -9.30 -11.70
N VAL A 46 11.09 -10.24 -12.24
CA VAL A 46 10.42 -10.06 -13.53
C VAL A 46 9.61 -8.75 -13.46
N PRO A 47 9.73 -7.84 -14.44
CA PRO A 47 8.89 -6.65 -14.51
C PRO A 47 7.43 -7.05 -14.34
N ILE A 48 6.70 -6.33 -13.49
CA ILE A 48 5.27 -6.55 -13.30
C ILE A 48 4.63 -6.42 -14.68
N ARG A 49 4.25 -7.54 -15.28
CA ARG A 49 3.37 -7.53 -16.46
C ARG A 49 2.02 -7.07 -15.95
N ASP A 50 1.39 -6.13 -16.66
CA ASP A 50 -0.01 -5.82 -16.46
C ASP A 50 -0.79 -7.13 -16.50
N LEU A 51 -1.25 -7.58 -15.34
CA LEU A 51 -2.04 -8.80 -15.20
C LEU A 51 -3.40 -8.48 -15.84
N THR A 52 -3.53 -8.81 -17.12
CA THR A 52 -4.83 -8.77 -17.78
C THR A 52 -5.75 -9.73 -17.04
N ILE A 53 -6.83 -9.20 -16.44
CA ILE A 53 -7.79 -10.01 -15.70
C ILE A 53 -8.34 -11.08 -16.66
N TYR A 54 -8.33 -12.34 -16.22
CA TYR A 54 -8.79 -13.46 -17.02
C TYR A 54 -10.27 -13.28 -17.40
N PRO A 55 -10.68 -13.40 -18.68
CA PRO A 55 -12.05 -13.08 -19.09
C PRO A 55 -13.13 -13.87 -18.34
N ARG A 56 -12.92 -15.16 -18.07
CA ARG A 56 -13.90 -15.95 -17.29
C ARG A 56 -14.00 -15.49 -15.84
N LEU A 57 -12.97 -14.83 -15.30
CA LEU A 57 -13.00 -14.26 -13.95
C LEU A 57 -13.88 -13.00 -13.92
N LEU A 58 -13.86 -12.17 -14.97
CA LEU A 58 -14.79 -11.04 -15.12
C LEU A 58 -16.23 -11.51 -15.27
N GLU A 59 -16.47 -12.59 -16.02
CA GLU A 59 -17.81 -13.18 -16.15
C GLU A 59 -18.34 -13.72 -14.82
N ALA A 60 -17.49 -14.41 -14.05
CA ALA A 60 -17.86 -14.99 -12.76
C ALA A 60 -17.99 -13.94 -11.65
N LEU A 61 -17.15 -12.89 -11.69
CA LEU A 61 -17.09 -11.83 -10.69
C LEU A 61 -17.00 -10.46 -11.37
N PRO A 62 -18.10 -9.91 -11.90
CA PRO A 62 -18.10 -8.64 -12.62
C PRO A 62 -17.56 -7.47 -11.79
N SER A 63 -17.75 -7.54 -10.47
CA SER A 63 -17.31 -6.53 -9.52
C SER A 63 -15.79 -6.45 -9.35
N ILE A 64 -15.00 -7.41 -9.84
CA ILE A 64 -13.54 -7.45 -9.65
C ILE A 64 -12.78 -6.37 -10.43
N GLY A 65 -13.38 -5.86 -11.52
CA GLY A 65 -12.87 -4.70 -12.24
C GLY A 65 -13.23 -3.38 -11.53
N GLU A 66 -14.25 -3.41 -10.68
CA GLU A 66 -14.56 -2.33 -9.75
C GLU A 66 -13.82 -2.61 -8.42
N ASP A 67 -13.80 -1.62 -7.54
CA ASP A 67 -13.10 -1.64 -6.25
C ASP A 67 -13.72 -2.65 -5.24
N PHE A 68 -13.87 -3.92 -5.63
CA PHE A 68 -14.43 -5.04 -4.85
C PHE A 68 -13.80 -5.18 -3.47
N TYR A 69 -12.52 -4.82 -3.36
CA TYR A 69 -11.76 -4.88 -2.12
C TYR A 69 -11.71 -3.55 -1.35
N ARG A 70 -12.18 -2.44 -1.92
CA ARG A 70 -12.13 -1.12 -1.24
C ARG A 70 -13.44 -0.68 -0.62
N SER A 71 -14.57 -1.31 -0.95
CA SER A 71 -15.76 -1.13 -0.12
C SER A 71 -15.49 -1.76 1.24
N HIS A 72 -15.14 -0.92 2.21
CA HIS A 72 -15.09 -1.35 3.60
C HIS A 72 -16.47 -1.89 3.93
N LEU A 73 -16.55 -3.19 4.25
CA LEU A 73 -17.75 -3.74 4.86
C LEU A 73 -18.11 -2.85 6.06
N THR A 74 -19.38 -2.50 6.21
CA THR A 74 -19.81 -1.77 7.40
C THR A 74 -19.47 -2.62 8.64
N GLU A 75 -19.26 -2.00 9.80
CA GLU A 75 -18.91 -2.76 11.02
C GLU A 75 -20.01 -3.78 11.40
N ILE A 76 -21.24 -3.57 10.93
CA ILE A 76 -22.33 -4.53 11.04
C ILE A 76 -22.08 -5.70 10.08
N ASP A 77 -21.91 -5.44 8.79
CA ASP A 77 -21.70 -6.51 7.78
C ASP A 77 -20.43 -7.33 8.04
N ARG A 78 -19.37 -6.68 8.53
CA ARG A 78 -18.11 -7.32 8.92
C ARG A 78 -18.34 -8.30 10.07
N ARG A 79 -19.06 -7.86 11.10
CA ARG A 79 -19.38 -8.66 12.29
C ARG A 79 -20.29 -9.83 11.95
N GLU A 80 -21.34 -9.59 11.18
CA GLU A 80 -22.24 -10.66 10.72
C GLU A 80 -21.49 -11.69 9.86
N SER A 81 -20.62 -11.26 8.96
CA SER A 81 -19.81 -12.17 8.14
C SER A 81 -18.88 -13.04 9.00
N ILE A 82 -18.18 -12.45 9.98
CA ILE A 82 -17.31 -13.19 10.90
C ILE A 82 -18.10 -14.20 11.74
N HIS A 83 -19.28 -13.81 12.25
CA HIS A 83 -20.10 -14.68 13.09
C HIS A 83 -20.90 -15.72 12.31
N SER A 84 -21.16 -15.50 11.02
CA SER A 84 -21.78 -16.49 10.13
C SER A 84 -20.88 -17.69 9.87
N CYS A 85 -19.56 -17.52 10.00
CA CYS A 85 -18.60 -18.59 9.79
C CYS A 85 -18.67 -19.54 10.99
N THR A 86 -19.10 -20.77 10.75
CA THR A 86 -19.12 -21.81 11.78
C THR A 86 -17.70 -21.99 12.32
N ARG A 87 -17.54 -21.86 13.64
CA ARG A 87 -16.26 -22.17 14.32
C ARG A 87 -15.80 -23.54 13.82
N THR A 88 -14.58 -23.60 13.29
CA THR A 88 -14.01 -24.81 12.71
C THR A 88 -13.99 -25.91 13.77
N SER A 89 -14.99 -26.79 13.75
CA SER A 89 -15.20 -27.82 14.78
C SER A 89 -14.15 -28.93 14.73
N GLY A 90 -13.30 -28.95 13.70
CA GLY A 90 -12.22 -29.91 13.52
C GLY A 90 -10.83 -29.41 13.97
N MET A 91 -10.69 -28.14 14.38
CA MET A 91 -9.41 -27.61 14.84
C MET A 91 -9.42 -27.47 16.36
N GLU A 92 -8.92 -28.48 17.06
CA GLU A 92 -8.63 -28.38 18.49
C GLU A 92 -7.38 -27.51 18.67
N TYR A 93 -7.59 -26.18 18.65
CA TYR A 93 -6.52 -25.23 18.89
C TYR A 93 -6.39 -24.95 20.38
N SER A 94 -5.28 -25.39 20.98
CA SER A 94 -4.81 -24.91 22.28
C SER A 94 -3.89 -23.72 22.04
N PRO A 95 -4.36 -22.46 22.19
CA PRO A 95 -3.49 -21.31 22.06
C PRO A 95 -2.34 -21.41 23.07
N PRO A 96 -1.11 -21.00 22.69
CA PRO A 96 -0.02 -20.95 23.64
C PRO A 96 -0.39 -20.02 24.80
N PRO A 97 0.10 -20.30 26.02
CA PRO A 97 -0.16 -19.45 27.18
C PRO A 97 0.33 -18.04 26.86
N ILE A 98 -0.59 -17.08 26.98
CA ILE A 98 -0.23 -15.66 26.92
C ILE A 98 0.75 -15.41 28.07
N ASN A 99 1.84 -14.71 27.79
CA ASN A 99 2.78 -14.29 28.83
C ASN A 99 2.05 -13.36 29.81
N ASP A 100 1.55 -13.93 30.92
CA ASP A 100 0.97 -13.19 32.05
C ASP A 100 2.03 -12.32 32.77
N THR A 101 3.32 -12.53 32.45
CA THR A 101 4.44 -11.67 32.86
C THR A 101 4.55 -10.39 32.01
N ALA A 102 3.61 -10.11 31.11
CA ALA A 102 3.46 -8.75 30.61
C ALA A 102 2.90 -7.88 31.75
N PRO A 103 3.58 -6.78 32.16
CA PRO A 103 3.08 -5.93 33.24
C PRO A 103 1.66 -5.45 32.89
N ALA A 104 0.76 -5.44 33.88
CA ALA A 104 -0.64 -5.02 33.75
C ALA A 104 -0.82 -3.57 33.19
N SER A 105 0.28 -2.82 33.06
CA SER A 105 0.36 -1.52 32.39
C SER A 105 0.19 -1.59 30.86
N SER A 106 0.35 -2.76 30.24
CA SER A 106 0.23 -2.92 28.77
C SER A 106 -1.21 -2.85 28.23
N LYS A 107 -2.25 -2.89 29.08
CA LYS A 107 -3.66 -2.92 28.63
C LYS A 107 -4.36 -1.56 28.58
N LYS A 108 -3.67 -0.43 28.75
CA LYS A 108 -4.31 0.90 28.75
C LYS A 108 -3.66 1.98 27.86
N VAL A 109 -2.66 1.62 27.07
CA VAL A 109 -1.98 2.59 26.19
C VAL A 109 -2.71 2.80 24.86
N ASP A 110 -3.41 1.79 24.33
CA ASP A 110 -4.06 1.94 23.01
C ASP A 110 -5.24 2.90 23.01
N SER A 111 -6.07 2.94 24.07
CA SER A 111 -7.21 3.88 24.09
C SER A 111 -6.76 5.34 24.25
N THR A 112 -5.62 5.57 24.91
CA THR A 112 -5.14 6.92 25.26
C THR A 112 -4.34 7.54 24.11
N LEU A 113 -3.63 6.72 23.33
CA LEU A 113 -2.94 7.18 22.11
C LEU A 113 -3.92 7.55 20.98
N LEU A 114 -5.06 6.86 20.88
CA LEU A 114 -6.10 7.15 19.87
C LEU A 114 -6.94 8.40 20.18
N PHE A 115 -7.13 8.75 21.46
CA PHE A 115 -7.86 9.97 21.83
C PHE A 115 -7.01 11.24 21.68
N ARG A 116 -5.68 11.13 21.79
CA ARG A 116 -4.76 12.26 21.68
C ARG A 116 -4.66 12.79 20.24
N THR A 117 -4.74 11.91 19.24
CA THR A 117 -4.70 12.27 17.82
C THR A 117 -6.00 12.93 17.35
N GLN A 118 -7.16 12.60 17.93
CA GLN A 118 -8.44 13.21 17.55
C GLN A 118 -8.65 14.62 18.13
N LYS A 119 -7.97 15.00 19.22
CA LYS A 119 -8.14 16.32 19.86
C LYS A 119 -7.18 17.40 19.33
N THR A 120 -6.29 17.08 18.40
CA THR A 120 -5.38 18.08 17.76
C THR A 120 -5.83 18.50 16.36
N ALA A 121 -7.01 18.07 15.90
CA ALA A 121 -7.65 18.50 14.65
C ALA A 121 -8.92 19.36 14.90
N GLY A 122 -8.94 20.14 15.97
CA GLY A 122 -10.07 20.99 16.31
C GLY A 122 -9.72 21.99 17.40
N ASN A 123 -8.89 22.97 17.05
CA ASN A 123 -8.94 24.35 17.56
C ASN A 123 -7.87 25.18 16.82
N ALA A 124 -8.35 25.98 15.88
CA ALA A 124 -7.80 27.32 15.65
C ALA A 124 -8.10 28.20 16.87
#